data_AF-A0A7K2ZPA4-F1
#
_entry.id   AF-A0A7K2ZPA4-F1
#
_cell.length_a   1.000
_cell.length_b   1.000
_cell.length_c   1.000
_cell.angle_alpha   90.00
_cell.angle_beta   90.00
_cell.angle_gamma   90.00
#
_symmetry.space_group_name_H-M   'P 1'
#
loop_
_entity.id
_entity.type
_entity.pdbx_description
1 polymer ?
#
loop_
_entity_poly.entity_id
_entity_poly.type
_entity_poly.pdbx_seq_one_letter_code
_entity_poly.pdbx_strand_id
1 'polypeptide(L)'
;QLTLRSGRGARALASAAGRIGNPEATVLLAAWCALVAHRSGQDSCVTAVPTSNRFHPTIARSVNTLSQDALLCLDVRVPSFDTLVRKTWGAALNAYRHSQFDSVRLWEMIDRVTGERGSHFARDVVFNDVSVLPATLLSISPQESRAAELDLTWGPFQALPTRMLAFTYETAPQLHLSLWADPALFTPGEAEGFLTGLVRLLEAAAIRDVPLESLTGVTGVGQAVRGRDWTRVDGCWVSPSAVQDALGAAVGGLPVHIATDAGGSGLTAYIARGGDTAPTPTGVHEALMAALPAHGGSGVIAPARYVLVESPPAERDRSDAWRRLQIIEEGTGRSRQVRHER
;
A
#
# COMPACT_ATOMS: atom_id res chain seq x y z
N GLN A 1 5.55 -6.05 17.51
CA GLN A 1 4.56 -4.98 17.25
C GLN A 1 4.98 -3.76 18.06
N LEU A 2 4.99 -2.57 17.49
CA LEU A 2 5.34 -1.33 18.18
C LEU A 2 4.08 -0.70 18.77
N THR A 3 4.12 -0.23 20.01
CA THR A 3 2.98 0.43 20.67
C THR A 3 3.37 1.86 21.05
N LEU A 4 2.53 2.82 20.69
CA LEU A 4 2.61 4.23 21.09
C LEU A 4 1.58 4.52 22.18
N ARG A 5 2.00 5.24 23.21
CA ARG A 5 1.16 5.84 24.25
C ARG A 5 1.54 7.31 24.40
N SER A 6 0.60 8.22 24.12
CA SER A 6 0.92 9.65 24.13
C SER A 6 -0.22 10.54 24.60
N GLY A 7 -0.06 11.16 25.77
CA GLY A 7 -0.95 12.19 26.29
C GLY A 7 -0.87 13.49 25.49
N ARG A 8 0.34 13.86 25.03
CA ARG A 8 0.51 15.03 24.15
C ARG A 8 -0.15 14.80 22.78
N GLY A 9 -0.07 13.58 22.26
CA GLY A 9 -0.74 13.16 21.03
C GLY A 9 -2.27 13.24 21.13
N ALA A 10 -2.86 12.80 22.24
CA ALA A 10 -4.31 12.94 22.48
C ALA A 10 -4.76 14.40 22.49
N ARG A 11 -4.07 15.26 23.26
CA ARG A 11 -4.40 16.71 23.31
C ARG A 11 -4.25 17.38 21.95
N ALA A 12 -3.19 17.03 21.21
CA ALA A 12 -2.96 17.53 19.87
C ALA A 12 -4.05 17.08 18.89
N LEU A 13 -4.44 15.80 18.93
CA LEU A 13 -5.52 15.26 18.11
C LEU A 13 -6.85 15.98 18.36
N ALA A 14 -7.22 16.15 19.64
CA ALA A 14 -8.43 16.86 20.04
C ALA A 14 -8.42 18.33 19.58
N SER A 15 -7.29 19.02 19.77
CA SER A 15 -7.14 20.42 19.33
C SER A 15 -7.19 20.56 17.81
N ALA A 16 -6.51 19.68 17.07
CA ALA A 16 -6.57 19.65 15.61
C ALA A 16 -7.98 19.35 15.09
N ALA A 17 -8.67 18.38 15.68
CA ALA A 17 -10.07 18.06 15.39
C ALA A 17 -10.99 19.27 15.61
N GLY A 18 -10.85 19.96 16.75
CA GLY A 18 -11.59 21.18 17.05
C GLY A 18 -11.30 22.34 16.09
N ARG A 19 -10.03 22.56 15.75
CA ARG A 19 -9.61 23.63 14.83
C ARG A 19 -10.09 23.39 13.40
N ILE A 20 -10.00 22.16 12.91
CA ILE A 20 -10.33 21.80 11.53
C ILE A 20 -11.84 21.60 11.34
N GLY A 21 -12.55 21.18 12.40
CA GLY A 21 -13.99 20.92 12.37
C GLY A 21 -14.35 19.50 11.90
N ASN A 22 -13.51 18.50 12.20
CA ASN A 22 -13.71 17.10 11.82
C ASN A 22 -13.49 16.16 13.01
N PRO A 23 -14.10 14.95 13.03
CA PRO A 23 -13.91 14.00 14.13
C PRO A 23 -12.44 13.55 14.28
N GLU A 24 -12.02 13.26 15.50
CA GLU A 24 -10.65 12.79 15.82
C GLU A 24 -10.22 11.59 14.96
N ALA A 25 -11.08 10.58 14.83
CA ALA A 25 -10.81 9.41 13.97
C ALA A 25 -10.51 9.80 12.51
N THR A 26 -11.14 10.85 11.99
CA THR A 26 -10.92 11.35 10.61
C THR A 26 -9.58 12.07 10.48
N VAL A 27 -9.24 12.91 11.48
CA VAL A 27 -7.95 13.60 11.53
C VAL A 27 -6.81 12.58 11.64
N LEU A 28 -6.97 11.58 12.49
CA LEU A 28 -5.98 10.52 12.69
C LEU A 28 -5.80 9.65 11.43
N LEU A 29 -6.90 9.23 10.79
CA LEU A 29 -6.87 8.50 9.52
C LEU A 29 -6.21 9.33 8.40
N ALA A 30 -6.48 10.63 8.33
CA ALA A 30 -5.84 11.52 7.38
C ALA A 30 -4.33 11.65 7.64
N ALA A 31 -3.92 11.77 8.91
CA ALA A 31 -2.51 11.83 9.31
C ALA A 31 -1.76 10.53 8.93
N TRP A 32 -2.38 9.38 9.21
CA TRP A 32 -1.88 8.08 8.77
C TRP A 32 -1.71 8.02 7.25
N CYS A 33 -2.76 8.33 6.48
CA CYS A 33 -2.72 8.28 5.02
C CYS A 33 -1.68 9.23 4.42
N ALA A 34 -1.56 10.45 4.96
CA ALA A 34 -0.56 11.42 4.54
C ALA A 34 0.86 10.88 4.73
N LEU A 35 1.16 10.33 5.91
CA LEU A 35 2.48 9.80 6.20
C LEU A 35 2.80 8.52 5.45
N VAL A 36 1.84 7.61 5.25
CA VAL A 36 2.03 6.42 4.42
C VAL A 36 2.31 6.81 2.97
N ALA A 37 1.51 7.71 2.38
CA ALA A 37 1.73 8.17 1.01
C ALA A 37 3.07 8.91 0.87
N HIS A 38 3.40 9.79 1.80
CA HIS A 38 4.68 10.50 1.82
C HIS A 38 5.86 9.54 1.95
N ARG A 39 5.83 8.63 2.93
CA ARG A 39 6.90 7.63 3.13
C ARG A 39 7.05 6.74 1.90
N SER A 40 5.97 6.31 1.27
CA SER A 40 6.01 5.48 0.08
C SER A 40 6.29 6.27 -1.21
N GLY A 41 6.35 7.62 -1.18
CA GLY A 41 6.50 8.44 -2.37
C GLY A 41 5.36 8.22 -3.37
N GLN A 42 4.14 8.11 -2.86
CA GLN A 42 2.92 7.90 -3.63
C GLN A 42 2.02 9.14 -3.63
N ASP A 43 1.32 9.33 -4.74
CA ASP A 43 0.41 10.46 -4.94
C ASP A 43 -0.98 10.19 -4.33
N SER A 44 -1.23 8.95 -3.90
CA SER A 44 -2.45 8.54 -3.20
C SER A 44 -2.16 7.47 -2.15
N CYS A 45 -2.92 7.45 -1.06
CA CYS A 45 -2.93 6.35 -0.11
C CYS A 45 -4.15 5.45 -0.37
N VAL A 46 -3.90 4.18 -0.68
CA VAL A 46 -4.92 3.12 -0.69
C VAL A 46 -4.75 2.32 0.59
N THR A 47 -5.75 2.34 1.47
CA THR A 47 -5.71 1.66 2.77
C THR A 47 -6.98 0.86 2.99
N ALA A 48 -6.83 -0.35 3.53
CA ALA A 48 -7.95 -1.09 4.09
C ALA A 48 -8.33 -0.48 5.44
N VAL A 49 -9.61 -0.19 5.63
CA VAL A 49 -10.18 0.30 6.88
C VAL A 49 -11.25 -0.70 7.31
N PRO A 50 -10.91 -1.66 8.19
CA PRO A 50 -11.88 -2.63 8.68
C PRO A 50 -13.09 -1.94 9.28
N THR A 51 -14.28 -2.44 8.94
CA THR A 51 -15.54 -1.96 9.48
C THR A 51 -16.36 -3.14 9.97
N SER A 52 -17.05 -2.95 11.10
CA SER A 52 -17.90 -3.98 11.68
C SER A 52 -19.11 -4.32 10.80
N ASN A 53 -19.48 -3.44 9.86
CA ASN A 53 -20.69 -3.52 9.03
C ASN A 53 -22.00 -3.68 9.83
N ARG A 54 -22.01 -3.24 11.10
CA ARG A 54 -23.18 -3.31 12.00
C ARG A 54 -24.10 -2.10 11.87
N PHE A 55 -24.29 -1.59 10.66
CA PHE A 55 -25.06 -0.37 10.40
C PHE A 55 -26.58 -0.58 10.52
N HIS A 56 -27.05 -1.82 10.31
CA HIS A 56 -28.48 -2.13 10.35
C HIS A 56 -28.90 -2.73 11.71
N PRO A 57 -29.96 -2.23 12.37
CA PRO A 57 -30.37 -2.69 13.70
C PRO A 57 -30.59 -4.21 13.82
N THR A 58 -31.09 -4.86 12.76
CA THR A 58 -31.39 -6.31 12.77
C THR A 58 -30.15 -7.18 12.89
N ILE A 59 -28.98 -6.70 12.45
CA ILE A 59 -27.70 -7.43 12.50
C ILE A 59 -26.72 -6.80 13.50
N ALA A 60 -27.06 -5.66 14.10
CA ALA A 60 -26.18 -4.94 15.02
C ALA A 60 -25.77 -5.82 16.21
N ARG A 61 -26.71 -6.64 16.73
CA ARG A 61 -26.54 -7.50 17.90
C ARG A 61 -26.33 -8.99 17.59
N SER A 62 -26.11 -9.37 16.32
CA SER A 62 -25.88 -10.76 15.95
C SER A 62 -24.41 -11.19 16.10
N VAL A 63 -24.18 -12.46 16.39
CA VAL A 63 -22.84 -13.08 16.35
C VAL A 63 -22.63 -13.69 14.97
N ASN A 64 -21.82 -13.03 14.14
CA ASN A 64 -21.52 -13.41 12.77
C ASN A 64 -20.28 -12.65 12.24
N THR A 65 -19.76 -13.11 11.10
CA THR A 65 -18.56 -12.57 10.43
C THR A 65 -18.93 -11.43 9.48
N LEU A 66 -19.44 -10.33 10.03
CA LEU A 66 -19.81 -9.14 9.24
C LEU A 66 -18.63 -8.20 8.97
N SER A 67 -17.57 -8.29 9.76
CA SER A 67 -16.42 -7.40 9.60
C SER A 67 -15.76 -7.61 8.23
N GLN A 68 -15.69 -6.55 7.44
CA GLN A 68 -15.03 -6.55 6.13
C GLN A 68 -14.23 -5.25 5.96
N ASP A 69 -13.30 -5.24 5.01
CA ASP A 69 -12.51 -4.06 4.72
C ASP A 69 -13.28 -3.08 3.85
N ALA A 70 -13.38 -1.83 4.32
CA ALA A 70 -13.65 -0.72 3.43
C ALA A 70 -12.34 -0.33 2.73
N LEU A 71 -12.32 -0.34 1.40
CA LEU A 71 -11.15 0.11 0.65
C LEU A 71 -11.20 1.63 0.46
N LEU A 72 -10.35 2.35 1.17
CA LEU A 72 -10.24 3.80 1.10
C LEU A 72 -9.11 4.18 0.15
N CYS A 73 -9.39 5.01 -0.84
CA CYS A 73 -8.40 5.65 -1.69
C CYS A 73 -8.45 7.16 -1.48
N LEU A 74 -7.32 7.74 -1.07
CA LEU A 74 -7.19 9.16 -0.77
C LEU A 74 -6.09 9.77 -1.63
N ASP A 75 -6.47 10.69 -2.53
CA ASP A 75 -5.51 11.50 -3.29
C ASP A 75 -4.85 12.52 -2.36
N VAL A 76 -3.53 12.44 -2.20
CA VAL A 76 -2.75 13.32 -1.33
C VAL A 76 -2.14 14.51 -2.08
N ARG A 77 -2.43 14.68 -3.38
CA ARG A 77 -2.04 15.87 -4.16
C ARG A 77 -2.97 17.04 -3.86
N VAL A 78 -2.92 17.47 -2.62
CA VAL A 78 -3.63 18.63 -2.10
C VAL A 78 -2.62 19.57 -1.43
N PRO A 79 -2.90 20.88 -1.38
CA PRO A 79 -1.91 21.84 -0.88
C PRO A 79 -1.57 21.64 0.61
N SER A 80 -2.53 21.17 1.41
CA SER A 80 -2.42 21.20 2.87
C SER A 80 -3.15 20.06 3.58
N PHE A 81 -2.76 19.82 4.83
CA PHE A 81 -3.33 18.79 5.69
C PHE A 81 -4.81 19.04 6.00
N ASP A 82 -5.23 20.28 6.24
CA ASP A 82 -6.65 20.58 6.50
C ASP A 82 -7.52 20.23 5.28
N THR A 83 -7.00 20.47 4.08
CA THR A 83 -7.68 20.10 2.83
C THR A 83 -7.78 18.59 2.69
N LEU A 84 -6.74 17.87 3.10
CA LEU A 84 -6.75 16.41 3.12
C LEU A 84 -7.80 15.88 4.10
N VAL A 85 -7.83 16.37 5.35
CA VAL A 85 -8.80 15.95 6.38
C VAL A 85 -10.25 16.10 5.90
N ARG A 86 -10.59 17.24 5.27
CA ARG A 86 -11.93 17.46 4.71
C ARG A 86 -12.30 16.44 3.65
N LYS A 87 -11.36 16.04 2.79
CA LYS A 87 -11.56 14.98 1.78
C LYS A 87 -11.67 13.60 2.41
N THR A 88 -10.88 13.32 3.46
CA THR A 88 -10.88 12.03 4.16
C THR A 88 -12.25 11.66 4.70
N TRP A 89 -13.01 12.61 5.24
CA TRP A 89 -14.37 12.35 5.72
C TRP A 89 -15.29 11.77 4.63
N GLY A 90 -15.34 12.43 3.46
CA GLY A 90 -16.13 11.96 2.32
C GLY A 90 -15.64 10.62 1.77
N ALA A 91 -14.32 10.44 1.68
CA ALA A 91 -13.71 9.19 1.21
C ALA A 91 -14.02 8.02 2.16
N ALA A 92 -13.96 8.23 3.47
CA ALA A 92 -14.26 7.22 4.48
C ALA A 92 -15.74 6.82 4.45
N LEU A 93 -16.66 7.78 4.42
CA LEU A 93 -18.10 7.48 4.31
C LEU A 93 -18.43 6.72 3.03
N ASN A 94 -17.80 7.09 1.90
CA ASN A 94 -17.97 6.38 0.64
C ASN A 94 -17.44 4.94 0.73
N ALA A 95 -16.25 4.74 1.31
CA ALA A 95 -15.68 3.42 1.51
C ALA A 95 -16.57 2.55 2.42
N TYR A 96 -17.06 3.09 3.54
CA TYR A 96 -17.95 2.38 4.47
C TYR A 96 -19.32 2.04 3.86
N ARG A 97 -19.83 2.86 2.94
CA ARG A 97 -21.06 2.53 2.21
C ARG A 97 -20.89 1.28 1.33
N HIS A 98 -19.68 1.04 0.82
CA HIS A 98 -19.37 -0.05 -0.10
C HIS A 98 -18.62 -1.22 0.53
N SER A 99 -18.52 -1.25 1.87
CA SER A 99 -17.81 -2.31 2.60
C SER A 99 -18.65 -3.56 2.88
N GLN A 100 -19.88 -3.63 2.38
CA GLN A 100 -20.71 -4.83 2.42
C GLN A 100 -20.73 -5.46 1.03
N PHE A 101 -20.05 -6.58 0.89
CA PHE A 101 -19.92 -7.26 -0.40
C PHE A 101 -19.92 -8.78 -0.23
N ASP A 102 -20.26 -9.46 -1.33
CA ASP A 102 -20.00 -10.88 -1.47
C ASP A 102 -18.49 -11.08 -1.61
N SER A 103 -17.87 -11.71 -0.60
CA SER A 103 -16.43 -11.91 -0.56
C SER A 103 -15.92 -12.79 -1.71
N VAL A 104 -16.70 -13.76 -2.18
CA VAL A 104 -16.30 -14.63 -3.29
C VAL A 104 -16.21 -13.81 -4.57
N ARG A 105 -17.25 -13.03 -4.87
CA ARG A 105 -17.26 -12.15 -6.05
C ARG A 105 -16.19 -11.06 -5.98
N LEU A 106 -15.86 -10.56 -4.78
CA LEU A 106 -14.78 -9.61 -4.61
C LEU A 106 -13.44 -10.24 -4.96
N TRP A 107 -13.15 -11.45 -4.48
CA TRP A 107 -11.89 -12.14 -4.80
C TRP A 107 -11.79 -12.47 -6.28
N GLU A 108 -12.85 -12.96 -6.92
CA GLU A 108 -12.89 -13.17 -8.38
C GLU A 108 -12.62 -11.88 -9.16
N MET A 109 -13.15 -10.75 -8.69
CA MET A 109 -12.89 -9.44 -9.28
C MET A 109 -11.44 -9.01 -9.09
N ILE A 110 -10.90 -9.17 -7.88
CA ILE A 110 -9.51 -8.82 -7.56
C ILE A 110 -8.59 -9.65 -8.46
N ASP A 111 -8.72 -10.97 -8.49
CA ASP A 111 -7.87 -11.88 -9.27
C ASP A 111 -7.87 -11.52 -10.76
N ARG A 112 -9.05 -11.21 -11.31
CA ARG A 112 -9.18 -10.78 -12.71
C ARG A 112 -8.46 -9.45 -12.94
N VAL A 113 -8.68 -8.45 -12.08
CA VAL A 113 -8.09 -7.12 -12.23
C VAL A 113 -6.57 -7.14 -11.99
N THR A 114 -6.08 -7.93 -11.03
CA THR A 114 -4.65 -8.07 -10.72
C THR A 114 -3.92 -8.82 -11.83
N GLY A 115 -4.55 -9.85 -12.42
CA GLY A 115 -4.08 -10.49 -13.65
C GLY A 115 -4.00 -9.51 -14.82
N GLU A 116 -5.09 -8.80 -15.12
CA GLU A 116 -5.12 -7.79 -16.19
C GLU A 116 -4.08 -6.67 -15.97
N ARG A 117 -3.88 -6.21 -14.74
CA ARG A 117 -2.90 -5.17 -14.43
C ARG A 117 -1.47 -5.70 -14.44
N GLY A 118 -1.27 -6.95 -14.04
CA GLY A 118 0.06 -7.53 -13.84
C GLY A 118 0.62 -7.33 -12.43
N SER A 119 -0.22 -7.08 -11.43
CA SER A 119 0.22 -6.77 -10.05
C SER A 119 -0.71 -7.42 -9.05
N HIS A 120 -0.24 -7.88 -7.89
CA HIS A 120 -1.11 -8.39 -6.83
C HIS A 120 -1.65 -7.30 -5.91
N PHE A 121 -2.89 -7.44 -5.48
CA PHE A 121 -3.48 -6.63 -4.41
C PHE A 121 -3.30 -7.36 -3.07
N ALA A 122 -2.38 -6.84 -2.25
CA ALA A 122 -1.85 -7.54 -1.08
C ALA A 122 -2.40 -7.03 0.26
N ARG A 123 -3.42 -6.15 0.27
CA ARG A 123 -3.93 -5.51 1.50
C ARG A 123 -2.78 -4.96 2.38
N ASP A 124 -1.83 -4.28 1.75
CA ASP A 124 -0.53 -3.92 2.33
C ASP A 124 -0.60 -2.82 3.39
N VAL A 125 -1.62 -1.96 3.36
CA VAL A 125 -1.78 -0.86 4.31
C VAL A 125 -3.14 -0.96 4.95
N VAL A 126 -3.16 -1.00 6.27
CA VAL A 126 -4.38 -1.21 7.06
C VAL A 126 -4.40 -0.23 8.23
N PHE A 127 -5.54 0.42 8.41
CA PHE A 127 -5.81 1.30 9.55
C PHE A 127 -7.09 0.84 10.24
N ASN A 128 -6.97 0.22 11.41
CA ASN A 128 -8.09 -0.32 12.15
C ASN A 128 -8.36 0.51 13.41
N ASP A 129 -9.44 1.26 13.42
CA ASP A 129 -9.86 2.03 14.59
C ASP A 129 -10.88 1.23 15.40
N VAL A 130 -10.44 0.75 16.57
CA VAL A 130 -11.27 0.01 17.52
C VAL A 130 -11.51 0.80 18.82
N SER A 131 -11.19 2.09 18.82
CA SER A 131 -11.26 2.96 20.01
C SER A 131 -12.66 3.15 20.57
N VAL A 132 -13.69 2.89 19.76
CA VAL A 132 -15.10 2.93 20.19
C VAL A 132 -15.57 1.63 20.84
N LEU A 133 -14.76 0.56 20.82
CA LEU A 133 -15.11 -0.70 21.47
C LEU A 133 -14.89 -0.62 22.98
N PRO A 134 -15.74 -1.27 23.80
CA PRO A 134 -15.53 -1.37 25.24
C PRO A 134 -14.14 -1.94 25.58
N ALA A 135 -13.43 -1.33 26.54
CA ALA A 135 -12.10 -1.75 26.97
C ALA A 135 -12.03 -3.23 27.41
N THR A 136 -13.14 -3.77 27.93
CA THR A 136 -13.29 -5.19 28.30
C THR A 136 -13.12 -6.13 27.11
N LEU A 137 -13.47 -5.71 25.90
CA LEU A 137 -13.29 -6.49 24.67
C LEU A 137 -11.88 -6.38 24.08
N LEU A 138 -11.15 -5.32 24.45
CA LEU A 138 -9.80 -5.04 23.95
C LEU A 138 -8.69 -5.64 24.83
N SER A 139 -9.06 -6.32 25.94
CA SER A 139 -8.12 -6.85 26.94
C SER A 139 -7.13 -5.79 27.44
N ILE A 140 -7.56 -4.52 27.47
CA ILE A 140 -6.77 -3.41 27.97
C ILE A 140 -6.95 -3.39 29.48
N SER A 141 -5.92 -3.80 30.22
CA SER A 141 -5.89 -3.59 31.66
C SER A 141 -5.94 -2.08 31.93
N PRO A 142 -6.80 -1.58 32.84
CA PRO A 142 -6.72 -0.20 33.32
C PRO A 142 -5.42 -0.06 34.09
N GLN A 143 -4.34 0.23 33.37
CA GLN A 143 -3.08 0.57 33.99
C GLN A 143 -3.23 2.01 34.48
N GLU A 144 -2.92 2.28 35.75
CA GLU A 144 -2.78 3.63 36.31
C GLU A 144 -1.59 4.33 35.64
N SER A 145 -1.70 4.58 34.34
CA SER A 145 -0.69 5.26 33.57
C SER A 145 -0.95 6.75 33.73
N ARG A 146 -0.10 7.44 34.51
CA ARG A 146 0.09 8.88 34.29
C ARG A 146 0.31 9.04 32.79
N ALA A 147 -0.58 9.76 32.09
CA ALA A 147 -0.56 9.86 30.63
C ALA A 147 0.86 10.17 30.17
N ALA A 148 1.55 9.16 29.62
CA ALA A 148 2.94 9.31 29.22
C ALA A 148 2.97 10.38 28.13
N GLU A 149 3.83 11.39 28.24
CA GLU A 149 3.83 12.47 27.24
C GLU A 149 4.11 11.91 25.83
N LEU A 150 5.04 10.96 25.72
CA LEU A 150 5.27 10.11 24.55
C LEU A 150 6.05 8.86 25.01
N ASP A 151 5.47 7.68 24.85
CA ASP A 151 6.09 6.39 25.16
C ASP A 151 5.95 5.42 23.98
N LEU A 152 7.02 4.69 23.68
CA LEU A 152 7.11 3.71 22.60
C LEU A 152 7.63 2.40 23.18
N THR A 153 6.86 1.31 23.01
CA THR A 153 7.24 -0.01 23.52
C THR A 153 7.17 -1.05 22.41
N TRP A 154 8.22 -1.86 22.28
CA TRP A 154 8.19 -3.04 21.43
C TRP A 154 7.59 -4.23 22.17
N GLY A 155 6.46 -4.72 21.66
CA GLY A 155 5.91 -6.01 22.00
C GLY A 155 6.55 -7.15 21.22
N PRO A 156 6.09 -8.40 21.42
CA PRO A 156 6.64 -9.56 20.73
C PRO A 156 6.57 -9.42 19.21
N PHE A 157 7.49 -10.11 18.53
CA PHE A 157 7.47 -10.18 17.08
C PHE A 157 6.18 -10.85 16.61
N GLN A 158 5.62 -10.32 15.53
CA GLN A 158 4.46 -10.87 14.84
C GLN A 158 4.78 -10.84 13.35
N ALA A 159 4.51 -11.92 12.63
CA ALA A 159 4.53 -11.94 11.18
C ALA A 159 3.08 -11.84 10.69
N LEU A 160 2.74 -10.74 10.02
CA LEU A 160 1.40 -10.51 9.49
C LEU A 160 1.46 -10.38 7.97
N PRO A 161 0.44 -10.87 7.23
CA PRO A 161 0.40 -10.81 5.77
C PRO A 161 -0.08 -9.42 5.29
N THR A 162 0.68 -8.38 5.61
CA THR A 162 0.43 -6.99 5.18
C THR A 162 1.78 -6.27 5.10
N ARG A 163 1.87 -4.95 4.91
CA ARG A 163 3.13 -4.18 5.05
C ARG A 163 3.13 -3.19 6.19
N MET A 164 1.96 -2.63 6.49
CA MET A 164 1.70 -1.77 7.64
C MET A 164 0.29 -2.02 8.15
N LEU A 165 0.16 -2.30 9.45
CA LEU A 165 -1.13 -2.44 10.13
C LEU A 165 -1.11 -1.63 11.41
N ALA A 166 -1.95 -0.59 11.45
CA ALA A 166 -2.18 0.19 12.65
C ALA A 166 -3.48 -0.21 13.34
N PHE A 167 -3.45 -0.26 14.67
CA PHE A 167 -4.66 -0.26 15.49
C PHE A 167 -4.72 1.00 16.33
N THR A 168 -5.88 1.65 16.35
CA THR A 168 -6.21 2.69 17.32
C THR A 168 -7.06 2.08 18.41
N TYR A 169 -6.56 2.08 19.64
CA TYR A 169 -7.27 1.53 20.81
C TYR A 169 -7.93 2.61 21.66
N GLU A 170 -7.38 3.82 21.65
CA GLU A 170 -7.86 4.93 22.47
C GLU A 170 -7.35 6.24 21.86
N THR A 171 -8.19 7.28 21.83
CA THR A 171 -7.79 8.64 21.42
C THR A 171 -7.73 9.62 22.61
N ALA A 172 -8.44 9.32 23.71
CA ALA A 172 -8.46 10.10 24.94
C ALA A 172 -8.67 9.21 26.18
N PRO A 173 -8.03 9.51 27.33
CA PRO A 173 -7.17 10.68 27.60
C PRO A 173 -5.76 10.57 27.01
N GLN A 174 -5.42 9.43 26.42
CA GLN A 174 -4.13 9.15 25.81
C GLN A 174 -4.32 8.55 24.41
N LEU A 175 -3.47 8.93 23.47
CA LEU A 175 -3.43 8.31 22.15
C LEU A 175 -2.70 6.98 22.29
N HIS A 176 -3.44 5.87 22.17
CA HIS A 176 -2.91 4.51 22.24
C HIS A 176 -3.03 3.84 20.88
N LEU A 177 -1.90 3.74 20.20
CA LEU A 177 -1.80 3.09 18.89
C LEU A 177 -0.88 1.87 18.97
N SER A 178 -1.13 0.87 18.15
CA SER A 178 -0.09 -0.09 17.79
C SER A 178 0.17 -0.05 16.29
N LEU A 179 1.39 -0.39 15.91
CA LEU A 179 1.87 -0.51 14.55
C LEU A 179 2.60 -1.84 14.40
N TRP A 180 2.13 -2.64 13.47
CA TRP A 180 2.95 -3.62 12.81
C TRP A 180 3.50 -3.00 11.52
N ALA A 181 4.81 -2.98 11.36
CA ALA A 181 5.50 -2.51 10.17
C ALA A 181 6.45 -3.61 9.70
N ASP A 182 6.38 -3.96 8.42
CA ASP A 182 7.18 -5.04 7.84
C ASP A 182 8.69 -4.74 7.98
N PRO A 183 9.47 -5.60 8.64
CA PRO A 183 10.92 -5.43 8.76
C PRO A 183 11.66 -5.40 7.41
N ALA A 184 11.05 -5.90 6.32
CA ALA A 184 11.60 -5.77 4.98
C ALA A 184 11.55 -4.32 4.46
N LEU A 185 10.71 -3.46 5.06
CA LEU A 185 10.49 -2.07 4.63
C LEU A 185 10.87 -1.03 5.68
N PHE A 186 10.92 -1.42 6.95
CA PHE A 186 11.20 -0.54 8.08
C PHE A 186 12.28 -1.13 8.97
N THR A 187 13.33 -0.34 9.23
CA THR A 187 14.14 -0.53 10.42
C THR A 187 13.32 -0.20 11.68
N PRO A 188 13.69 -0.72 12.87
CA PRO A 188 13.03 -0.36 14.12
C PRO A 188 12.97 1.16 14.35
N GLY A 189 14.07 1.87 14.08
CA GLY A 189 14.13 3.33 14.22
C GLY A 189 13.22 4.08 13.24
N GLU A 190 13.03 3.57 12.02
CA GLU A 190 12.07 4.16 11.07
C GLU A 190 10.62 3.94 11.51
N ALA A 191 10.29 2.78 12.10
CA ALA A 191 8.95 2.53 12.64
C ALA A 191 8.63 3.42 13.86
N GLU A 192 9.58 3.59 14.78
CA GLU A 192 9.48 4.53 15.90
C GLU A 192 9.38 5.98 15.42
N GLY A 193 10.21 6.35 14.45
CA GLY A 193 10.20 7.65 13.81
C GLY A 193 8.87 7.95 13.10
N PHE A 194 8.24 6.94 12.50
CA PHE A 194 6.93 7.07 11.86
C PHE A 194 5.84 7.42 12.87
N LEU A 195 5.71 6.69 13.99
CA LEU A 195 4.71 6.99 15.03
C LEU A 195 4.98 8.31 15.74
N THR A 196 6.25 8.64 15.99
CA THR A 196 6.65 9.94 16.55
C THR A 196 6.29 11.08 15.58
N GLY A 197 6.53 10.87 14.28
CA GLY A 197 6.18 11.81 13.22
C GLY A 197 4.67 12.04 13.09
N LEU A 198 3.87 10.99 13.29
CA LEU A 198 2.41 11.11 13.36
C LEU A 198 1.98 12.04 14.49
N VAL A 199 2.55 11.88 15.70
CA VAL A 199 2.26 12.79 16.83
C VAL A 199 2.66 14.23 16.50
N ARG A 200 3.84 14.45 15.89
CA ARG A 200 4.31 15.79 15.48
C ARG A 200 3.40 16.43 14.43
N LEU A 201 2.87 15.65 13.49
CA LEU A 201 1.90 16.15 12.52
C LEU A 201 0.62 16.63 13.22
N LEU A 202 0.10 15.86 14.17
CA LEU A 202 -1.06 16.25 14.96
C LEU A 202 -0.80 17.52 15.77
N GLU A 203 0.38 17.67 16.37
CA GLU A 203 0.77 18.89 17.10
C GLU A 203 0.86 20.11 16.21
N ALA A 204 1.47 19.98 15.02
CA ALA A 204 1.52 21.06 14.05
C ALA A 204 0.10 21.43 13.57
N ALA A 205 -0.71 20.42 13.26
CA ALA A 205 -2.10 20.58 12.84
C ALA A 205 -3.00 21.15 13.95
N ALA A 206 -2.63 21.02 15.23
CA ALA A 206 -3.36 21.65 16.33
C ALA A 206 -3.24 23.18 16.32
N ILE A 207 -2.17 23.73 15.74
CA ILE A 207 -1.84 25.16 15.81
C ILE A 207 -2.09 25.86 14.47
N ARG A 208 -1.87 25.17 13.34
CA ARG A 208 -1.94 25.76 12.00
C ARG A 208 -2.25 24.71 10.94
N ASP A 209 -2.63 25.16 9.76
CA ASP A 209 -2.64 24.32 8.58
C ASP A 209 -1.19 23.98 8.15
N VAL A 210 -0.97 22.74 7.73
CA VAL A 210 0.36 22.19 7.41
C VAL A 210 0.45 21.92 5.90
N PRO A 211 1.33 22.62 5.16
CA PRO A 211 1.59 22.30 3.75
C PRO A 211 2.12 20.86 3.61
N LEU A 212 1.54 20.06 2.71
CA LEU A 212 1.95 18.65 2.57
C LEU A 212 3.38 18.48 2.06
N GLU A 213 3.90 19.45 1.30
CA GLU A 213 5.30 19.49 0.89
C GLU A 213 6.29 19.63 2.08
N SER A 214 5.82 20.12 3.22
CA SER A 214 6.63 20.33 4.43
C SER A 214 6.66 19.12 5.37
N LEU A 215 6.02 18.00 5.02
CA LEU A 215 5.85 16.84 5.90
C LEU A 215 7.17 16.33 6.48
N THR A 216 8.24 16.21 5.68
CA THR A 216 9.55 15.77 6.19
C THR A 216 10.09 16.70 7.27
N GLY A 217 10.01 18.01 7.06
CA GLY A 217 10.51 19.01 8.01
C GLY A 217 9.70 19.07 9.30
N VAL A 218 8.37 18.87 9.21
CA VAL A 218 7.47 18.91 10.37
C VAL A 218 7.54 17.63 11.19
N THR A 219 7.60 16.48 10.53
CA THR A 219 7.41 15.18 11.20
C THR A 219 8.72 14.44 11.43
N GLY A 220 9.74 14.70 10.61
CA GLY A 220 10.96 13.90 10.52
C GLY A 220 10.80 12.62 9.68
N VAL A 221 9.61 12.32 9.17
CA VAL A 221 9.36 11.16 8.30
C VAL A 221 9.81 11.51 6.88
N GLY A 222 10.91 10.89 6.43
CA GLY A 222 11.41 11.00 5.07
C GLY A 222 10.79 9.98 4.13
N GLN A 223 10.80 10.28 2.83
CA GLN A 223 10.43 9.31 1.80
C GLN A 223 11.39 8.10 1.80
N ALA A 224 10.90 6.94 1.38
CA ALA A 224 11.71 5.74 1.21
C ALA A 224 12.78 5.98 0.14
N VAL A 225 14.02 5.63 0.49
CA VAL A 225 15.16 5.72 -0.43
C VAL A 225 15.07 4.57 -1.42
N ARG A 226 15.18 4.89 -2.71
CA ARG A 226 15.17 3.91 -3.79
C ARG A 226 16.45 4.03 -4.61
N GLY A 227 17.02 2.89 -4.98
CA GLY A 227 18.19 2.85 -5.85
C GLY A 227 17.87 3.28 -7.28
N ARG A 228 18.90 3.49 -8.09
CA ARG A 228 18.80 3.94 -9.50
C ARG A 228 17.96 3.04 -10.43
N ASP A 229 17.77 1.79 -10.05
CA ASP A 229 16.97 0.83 -10.82
C ASP A 229 15.47 1.09 -10.69
N TRP A 230 15.03 1.74 -9.60
CA TRP A 230 13.61 1.94 -9.36
C TRP A 230 13.02 3.02 -10.27
N THR A 231 11.86 2.72 -10.85
CA THR A 231 11.09 3.63 -11.69
C THR A 231 9.60 3.56 -11.37
N ARG A 232 8.81 4.56 -11.80
CA ARG A 232 7.35 4.52 -11.70
C ARG A 232 6.76 3.94 -12.99
N VAL A 233 6.01 2.85 -12.86
CA VAL A 233 5.26 2.21 -13.95
C VAL A 233 3.83 2.00 -13.44
N ASP A 234 2.85 2.53 -14.17
CA ASP A 234 1.42 2.40 -13.83
C ASP A 234 1.09 2.76 -12.35
N GLY A 235 1.70 3.84 -11.85
CA GLY A 235 1.53 4.30 -10.46
C GLY A 235 2.22 3.44 -9.38
N CYS A 236 2.96 2.40 -9.78
CA CYS A 236 3.72 1.54 -8.88
C CYS A 236 5.21 1.83 -8.98
N TRP A 237 5.90 1.77 -7.84
CA TRP A 237 7.36 1.72 -7.81
C TRP A 237 7.81 0.31 -8.19
N VAL A 238 8.64 0.21 -9.22
CA VAL A 238 9.06 -1.06 -9.83
C VAL A 238 10.56 -1.07 -10.02
N SER A 239 11.18 -2.23 -9.80
CA SER A 239 12.58 -2.52 -10.11
C SER A 239 12.60 -3.41 -11.36
N PRO A 240 13.01 -2.89 -12.53
CA PRO A 240 13.17 -3.68 -13.76
C PRO A 240 14.08 -4.90 -13.56
N SER A 241 15.12 -4.81 -12.73
CA SER A 241 15.94 -5.98 -12.42
C SER A 241 15.16 -7.04 -11.63
N ALA A 242 14.35 -6.65 -10.65
CA ALA A 242 13.50 -7.59 -9.92
C ALA A 242 12.44 -8.23 -10.83
N VAL A 243 11.88 -7.47 -11.78
CA VAL A 243 10.98 -8.02 -12.82
C VAL A 243 11.71 -9.02 -13.70
N GLN A 244 12.95 -8.72 -14.10
CA GLN A 244 13.77 -9.61 -14.93
C GLN A 244 14.06 -10.92 -14.22
N ASP A 245 14.46 -10.86 -12.95
CA ASP A 245 14.79 -12.04 -12.14
C ASP A 245 13.54 -12.90 -11.89
N ALA A 246 12.43 -12.27 -11.51
CA ALA A 246 11.16 -12.97 -11.29
C ALA A 246 10.64 -13.64 -12.57
N LEU A 247 10.72 -12.93 -13.70
CA LEU A 247 10.28 -13.46 -14.98
C LEU A 247 11.19 -14.59 -15.46
N GLY A 248 12.51 -14.40 -15.38
CA GLY A 248 13.50 -15.42 -15.73
C GLY A 248 13.29 -16.71 -14.93
N ALA A 249 13.03 -16.61 -13.63
CA ALA A 249 12.68 -17.76 -12.81
C ALA A 249 11.35 -18.41 -13.24
N ALA A 250 10.32 -17.61 -13.51
CA ALA A 250 9.00 -18.09 -13.92
C ALA A 250 9.01 -18.84 -15.26
N VAL A 251 9.91 -18.48 -16.18
CA VAL A 251 10.06 -19.15 -17.48
C VAL A 251 11.17 -20.20 -17.49
N GLY A 252 11.59 -20.73 -16.34
CA GLY A 252 12.55 -21.84 -16.27
C GLY A 252 14.00 -21.45 -16.57
N GLY A 253 14.38 -20.21 -16.29
CA GLY A 253 15.75 -19.72 -16.45
C GLY A 253 16.10 -19.25 -17.86
N LEU A 254 15.12 -19.07 -18.75
CA LEU A 254 15.38 -18.50 -20.08
C LEU A 254 15.99 -17.09 -19.96
N PRO A 255 16.85 -16.69 -20.89
CA PRO A 255 17.37 -15.32 -20.94
C PRO A 255 16.22 -14.32 -21.12
N VAL A 256 16.10 -13.41 -20.16
CA VAL A 256 15.10 -12.32 -20.14
C VAL A 256 15.82 -10.98 -20.08
N HIS A 257 15.29 -10.00 -20.80
CA HIS A 257 15.67 -8.59 -20.68
C HIS A 257 14.45 -7.71 -20.50
N ILE A 258 14.49 -6.81 -19.51
CA ILE A 258 13.42 -5.84 -19.27
C ILE A 258 13.85 -4.47 -19.78
N ALA A 259 13.07 -3.91 -20.69
CA ALA A 259 13.22 -2.55 -21.16
C ALA A 259 12.05 -1.69 -20.66
N THR A 260 12.34 -0.51 -20.12
CA THR A 260 11.31 0.48 -19.82
C THR A 260 10.89 1.17 -21.11
N ASP A 261 9.58 1.35 -21.30
CA ASP A 261 9.04 2.05 -22.44
C ASP A 261 9.28 3.57 -22.32
N ALA A 262 9.29 4.27 -23.46
CA ALA A 262 9.49 5.72 -23.48
C ALA A 262 8.39 6.40 -22.63
N GLY A 263 8.81 7.28 -21.71
CA GLY A 263 7.89 7.98 -20.81
C GLY A 263 7.41 7.17 -19.61
N GLY A 264 7.90 5.94 -19.39
CA GLY A 264 7.56 5.13 -18.20
C GLY A 264 6.15 4.54 -18.23
N SER A 265 5.51 4.48 -19.40
CA SER A 265 4.15 3.97 -19.56
C SER A 265 4.00 2.47 -19.28
N GLY A 266 5.11 1.72 -19.32
CA GLY A 266 5.11 0.27 -19.24
C GLY A 266 6.51 -0.33 -19.26
N LEU A 267 6.54 -1.65 -19.12
CA LEU A 267 7.73 -2.48 -19.33
C LEU A 267 7.50 -3.39 -20.53
N THR A 268 8.53 -3.55 -21.36
CA THR A 268 8.61 -4.57 -22.40
C THR A 268 9.61 -5.65 -21.97
N ALA A 269 9.18 -6.90 -21.91
CA ALA A 269 10.05 -8.05 -21.68
C ALA A 269 10.43 -8.74 -22.98
N TYR A 270 11.73 -8.93 -23.18
CA TYR A 270 12.27 -9.75 -24.26
C TYR A 270 12.68 -11.11 -23.69
N ILE A 271 12.24 -12.21 -24.31
CA ILE A 271 12.53 -13.57 -23.85
C ILE A 271 13.07 -14.38 -25.03
N ALA A 272 14.23 -15.02 -24.85
CA ALA A 272 14.77 -15.95 -25.84
C ALA A 272 14.13 -17.34 -25.67
N ARG A 273 13.53 -17.90 -26.74
CA ARG A 273 12.63 -19.07 -26.66
C ARG A 273 13.22 -20.34 -26.05
N GLY A 274 14.54 -20.55 -26.07
CA GLY A 274 15.13 -21.82 -25.61
C GLY A 274 14.58 -23.02 -26.41
N GLY A 275 14.93 -24.26 -26.00
CA GLY A 275 14.58 -25.49 -26.73
C GLY A 275 13.09 -25.90 -26.70
N ASP A 276 12.84 -27.21 -26.77
CA ASP A 276 11.63 -27.90 -27.29
C ASP A 276 10.21 -27.39 -26.93
N THR A 277 10.00 -26.60 -25.89
CA THR A 277 8.69 -25.98 -25.58
C THR A 277 8.80 -24.48 -25.56
N ALA A 278 8.50 -23.87 -26.71
CA ALA A 278 8.59 -22.45 -26.88
C ALA A 278 7.48 -21.72 -26.08
N PRO A 279 7.81 -20.77 -25.20
CA PRO A 279 6.79 -20.00 -24.50
C PRO A 279 5.88 -19.23 -25.48
N THR A 280 4.68 -18.89 -25.01
CA THR A 280 3.79 -17.90 -25.63
C THR A 280 3.67 -16.68 -24.71
N PRO A 281 3.35 -15.48 -25.22
CA PRO A 281 3.11 -14.31 -24.36
C PRO A 281 2.11 -14.59 -23.24
N THR A 282 1.05 -15.35 -23.51
CA THR A 282 0.04 -15.74 -22.51
C THR A 282 0.63 -16.66 -21.44
N GLY A 283 1.33 -17.73 -21.83
CA GLY A 283 1.94 -18.65 -20.87
C GLY A 283 3.01 -17.98 -20.00
N VAL A 284 3.77 -17.05 -20.57
CA VAL A 284 4.76 -16.24 -19.83
C VAL A 284 4.09 -15.34 -18.79
N HIS A 285 3.00 -14.68 -19.17
CA HIS A 285 2.24 -13.82 -18.27
C HIS A 285 1.63 -14.63 -17.12
N GLU A 286 0.97 -15.74 -17.43
CA GLU A 286 0.40 -16.66 -16.43
C GLU A 286 1.46 -17.21 -15.48
N ALA A 287 2.63 -17.63 -15.99
CA ALA A 287 3.74 -18.12 -15.19
C ALA A 287 4.27 -17.04 -14.23
N LEU A 288 4.44 -15.80 -14.69
CA LEU A 288 4.87 -14.70 -13.82
C LEU A 288 3.81 -14.42 -12.76
N MET A 289 2.53 -14.28 -13.14
CA MET A 289 1.46 -13.98 -12.18
C MET A 289 1.31 -15.06 -11.11
N ALA A 290 1.51 -16.33 -11.45
CA ALA A 290 1.51 -17.45 -10.51
C ALA A 290 2.75 -17.45 -9.59
N ALA A 291 3.89 -16.96 -10.06
CA ALA A 291 5.13 -16.88 -9.28
C ALA A 291 5.17 -15.68 -8.31
N LEU A 292 4.41 -14.62 -8.58
CA LEU A 292 4.38 -13.44 -7.72
C LEU A 292 3.65 -13.76 -6.40
N PRO A 293 4.32 -13.63 -5.24
CA PRO A 293 3.67 -13.89 -3.97
C PRO A 293 2.68 -12.78 -3.62
N ALA A 294 1.49 -13.18 -3.15
CA ALA A 294 0.42 -12.26 -2.74
C ALA A 294 0.89 -11.25 -1.69
N HIS A 295 1.81 -11.63 -0.79
CA HIS A 295 2.41 -10.76 0.22
C HIS A 295 3.94 -10.93 0.22
N GLY A 296 4.64 -10.44 -0.82
CA GLY A 296 6.09 -10.63 -0.88
C GLY A 296 6.84 -10.08 -2.09
N GLY A 297 6.18 -9.71 -3.18
CA GLY A 297 6.83 -9.32 -4.45
C GLY A 297 7.01 -7.81 -4.60
N SER A 298 7.65 -7.14 -3.63
CA SER A 298 7.82 -5.68 -3.70
C SER A 298 8.65 -5.29 -4.92
N GLY A 299 8.11 -4.39 -5.74
CA GLY A 299 8.82 -3.84 -6.90
C GLY A 299 8.70 -4.66 -8.19
N VAL A 300 7.80 -5.65 -8.25
CA VAL A 300 7.55 -6.42 -9.48
C VAL A 300 6.15 -6.13 -10.01
N ILE A 301 6.08 -5.80 -11.30
CA ILE A 301 4.85 -5.73 -12.10
C ILE A 301 5.07 -6.53 -13.38
N ALA A 302 4.02 -7.18 -13.87
CA ALA A 302 4.08 -7.90 -15.13
C ALA A 302 4.24 -6.91 -16.29
N PRO A 303 5.18 -7.17 -17.21
CA PRO A 303 5.35 -6.36 -18.42
C PRO A 303 4.05 -6.10 -19.16
N ALA A 304 3.92 -4.91 -19.75
CA ALA A 304 2.80 -4.56 -20.63
C ALA A 304 2.87 -5.31 -21.96
N ARG A 305 4.10 -5.67 -22.38
CA ARG A 305 4.39 -6.36 -23.64
C ARG A 305 5.45 -7.43 -23.43
N TYR A 306 5.24 -8.59 -24.02
CA TYR A 306 6.20 -9.68 -24.13
C TYR A 306 6.61 -9.85 -25.59
N VAL A 307 7.90 -9.95 -25.83
CA VAL A 307 8.52 -10.10 -27.15
C VAL A 307 9.39 -11.35 -27.13
N LEU A 308 9.05 -12.33 -27.94
CA LEU A 308 9.78 -13.58 -28.05
C LEU A 308 10.76 -13.53 -29.22
N VAL A 309 12.01 -13.87 -28.94
CA VAL A 309 13.12 -13.87 -29.91
C VAL A 309 13.79 -15.24 -29.95
N GLU A 310 14.51 -15.53 -31.04
CA GLU A 310 15.15 -16.83 -31.26
C GLU A 310 16.28 -17.09 -30.26
N SER A 311 17.14 -16.08 -30.06
CA SER A 311 18.34 -16.18 -29.25
C SER A 311 18.66 -14.83 -28.62
N PRO A 312 19.30 -14.81 -27.44
CA PRO A 312 19.71 -13.56 -26.82
C PRO A 312 20.82 -12.89 -27.65
N PRO A 313 20.92 -11.54 -27.62
CA PRO A 313 22.04 -10.85 -28.26
C PRO A 313 23.35 -11.10 -27.48
N ALA A 314 24.49 -10.78 -28.09
CA ALA A 314 25.78 -10.84 -27.40
C ALA A 314 25.84 -9.84 -26.22
N GLU A 315 25.35 -8.62 -26.44
CA GLU A 315 25.26 -7.55 -25.43
C GLU A 315 23.93 -7.65 -24.67
N ARG A 316 23.79 -8.64 -23.79
CA ARG A 316 22.53 -8.95 -23.09
C ARG A 316 22.00 -7.83 -22.19
N ASP A 317 22.87 -6.97 -21.66
CA ASP A 317 22.46 -5.89 -20.77
C ASP A 317 21.97 -4.64 -21.52
N ARG A 318 22.06 -4.62 -22.86
CA ARG A 318 21.72 -3.45 -23.68
C ARG A 318 20.35 -3.61 -24.33
N SER A 319 19.40 -2.79 -23.87
CA SER A 319 18.05 -2.69 -24.46
C SER A 319 18.06 -2.54 -25.99
N ASP A 320 18.98 -1.74 -26.55
CA ASP A 320 19.06 -1.54 -28.01
C ASP A 320 19.44 -2.81 -28.78
N ALA A 321 20.22 -3.71 -28.17
CA ALA A 321 20.60 -4.96 -28.79
C ALA A 321 19.39 -5.89 -28.93
N TRP A 322 18.54 -5.96 -27.91
CA TRP A 322 17.28 -6.72 -27.94
C TRP A 322 16.25 -6.13 -28.90
N ARG A 323 16.11 -4.79 -28.94
CA ARG A 323 15.17 -4.08 -29.83
C ARG A 323 15.42 -4.34 -31.32
N ARG A 324 16.65 -4.73 -31.71
CA ARG A 324 17.04 -5.01 -33.10
C ARG A 324 16.84 -6.47 -33.52
N LEU A 325 16.52 -7.36 -32.58
CA LEU A 325 16.34 -8.78 -32.89
C LEU A 325 15.06 -8.99 -33.70
N GLN A 326 15.07 -10.03 -34.53
CA GLN A 326 13.87 -10.48 -35.22
C GLN A 326 12.87 -11.04 -34.21
N ILE A 327 11.67 -10.47 -34.24
CA ILE A 327 10.56 -10.87 -33.38
C ILE A 327 9.92 -12.12 -33.98
N ILE A 328 9.77 -13.16 -33.17
CA ILE A 328 9.05 -14.39 -33.56
C ILE A 328 7.57 -14.22 -33.24
N GLU A 329 7.28 -13.77 -32.03
CA GLU A 329 5.94 -13.60 -31.51
C GLU A 329 5.94 -12.49 -30.46
N GLU A 330 4.85 -11.75 -30.36
CA GLU A 330 4.68 -10.74 -29.34
C GLU A 330 3.23 -10.60 -28.92
N GLY A 331 3.01 -10.11 -27.71
CA GLY A 331 1.66 -9.87 -27.21
C GLY A 331 1.67 -9.32 -25.79
N THR A 332 0.49 -8.94 -25.31
CA THR A 332 0.33 -8.47 -23.92
C THR A 332 0.29 -9.62 -22.91
N GLY A 333 0.13 -10.86 -23.38
CA GLY A 333 -0.10 -12.04 -22.55
C GLY A 333 -1.45 -12.05 -21.81
N ARG A 334 -2.29 -11.04 -22.05
CA ARG A 334 -3.58 -10.84 -21.38
C ARG A 334 -4.72 -11.20 -22.32
N SER A 335 -5.80 -11.74 -21.77
CA SER A 335 -6.98 -12.25 -22.50
C SER A 335 -7.82 -11.18 -23.21
N ARG A 336 -7.50 -9.88 -23.08
CA ARG A 336 -8.23 -8.77 -23.73
C ARG A 336 -7.30 -7.85 -24.51
N GLN A 337 -7.46 -7.80 -25.82
CA GLN A 337 -7.11 -6.62 -26.62
C GLN A 337 -8.06 -5.49 -26.21
N VAL A 338 -7.57 -4.55 -25.40
CA VAL A 338 -8.32 -3.33 -25.11
C VAL A 338 -8.34 -2.49 -26.38
N ARG A 339 -9.49 -2.45 -27.06
CA ARG A 339 -9.78 -1.34 -27.98
C ARG A 339 -9.76 -0.07 -27.13
N HIS A 340 -8.78 0.80 -27.39
CA HIS A 340 -8.88 2.20 -26.98
C HIS A 340 -10.07 2.80 -27.73
N GLU A 341 -11.23 2.85 -27.10
CA GLU A 341 -12.24 3.84 -27.47
C GLU A 341 -11.76 5.19 -26.94
N ARG A 342 -11.71 6.15 -27.87
CA ARG A 342 -11.19 7.51 -27.71
C ARG A 342 -12.10 8.37 -26.86
#